data_AF-A0AAW6KNQ4-F1
#
_entry.id   AF-A0AAW6KNQ4-F1
#
_cell.length_a   1.000
_cell.length_b   1.000
_cell.length_c   1.000
_cell.angle_alpha   90.00
_cell.angle_beta   90.00
_cell.angle_gamma   90.00
#
_symmetry.space_group_name_H-M   'P 1'
#
loop_
_entity.id
_entity.type
_entity.pdbx_description
1 polymer ?
#
loop_
_entity_poly.entity_id
_entity_poly.type
_entity_poly.pdbx_seq_one_letter_code
_entity_poly.pdbx_strand_id
1 'polypeptide(L)' 'HQLTKREKDVLLEITKGKSNKEIAASLFISEKTVKTHVSNLLSKLGLSDRTQAALFAVKHGLQQNDGR' A
#
# COMPACT_ATOMS: atom_id res chain seq x y z
N HIS A 1 -13.63 1.69 -8.14
CA HIS A 1 -13.02 2.89 -7.54
C HIS A 1 -11.54 2.90 -7.84
N GLN A 2 -10.99 4.03 -8.29
CA GLN A 2 -9.55 4.16 -8.56
C GLN A 2 -8.80 4.48 -7.26
N LEU A 3 -7.60 3.89 -7.08
CA LEU A 3 -6.71 4.25 -5.98
C LEU A 3 -6.11 5.64 -6.19
N THR A 4 -6.08 6.43 -5.12
CA THR A 4 -5.36 7.70 -5.08
C THR A 4 -3.85 7.47 -5.16
N LYS A 5 -3.08 8.52 -5.45
CA LYS A 5 -1.62 8.45 -5.49
C LYS A 5 -1.05 7.92 -4.16
N ARG A 6 -1.50 8.46 -3.02
CA ARG A 6 -1.04 8.02 -1.69
C ARG A 6 -1.41 6.57 -1.36
N GLU A 7 -2.58 6.10 -1.77
CA GLU A 7 -2.96 4.69 -1.60
C GLU A 7 -2.09 3.76 -2.45
N LYS A 8 -1.72 4.17 -3.68
CA LYS A 8 -0.77 3.44 -4.52
C LYS A 8 0.63 3.41 -3.91
N ASP A 9 1.11 4.56 -3.40
CA ASP A 9 2.40 4.65 -2.72
C ASP A 9 2.43 3.71 -1.50
N VAL A 10 1.37 3.71 -0.68
CA VAL A 10 1.25 2.80 0.47
C VAL A 10 1.18 1.34 0.03
N LEU A 11 0.39 1.02 -1.01
CA LEU A 11 0.30 -0.34 -1.55
C LEU A 11 1.66 -0.86 -2.01
N LEU A 12 2.47 -0.01 -2.64
CA LEU A 12 3.82 -0.35 -3.06
C LEU A 12 4.73 -0.66 -1.87
N GLU A 13 4.69 0.16 -0.82
CA GLU A 13 5.54 -0.09 0.34
C GLU A 13 5.09 -1.36 1.10
N ILE A 14 3.79 -1.70 1.04
CA ILE A 14 3.26 -2.98 1.54
C ILE A 14 3.84 -4.16 0.78
N THR A 15 3.98 -4.10 -0.55
CA THR A 15 4.58 -5.21 -1.33
C THR A 15 6.05 -5.43 -0.99
N LYS A 16 6.75 -4.38 -0.52
CA LYS A 16 8.12 -4.46 -0.02
C LYS A 16 8.22 -5.07 1.39
N GLY A 17 7.10 -5.47 2.01
CA GLY A 17 7.07 -6.06 3.35
C GLY A 17 7.20 -5.06 4.49
N LYS A 18 7.15 -3.75 4.23
CA LYS A 18 7.38 -2.72 5.25
C LYS A 18 6.23 -2.61 6.26
N SER A 19 6.57 -2.45 7.53
CA SER A 19 5.61 -2.11 8.60
C SER A 19 5.03 -0.70 8.43
N ASN A 20 3.89 -0.39 9.08
CA ASN A 20 3.30 0.95 8.99
C ASN A 20 4.26 2.06 9.43
N LYS A 21 5.15 1.77 10.39
CA LYS A 21 6.19 2.68 10.87
C LYS A 21 7.24 2.96 9.79
N GLU A 22 7.69 1.93 9.07
CA GLU A 22 8.64 2.07 7.97
C GLU A 22 8.02 2.78 6.75
N ILE A 23 6.75 2.50 6.46
CA ILE A 23 5.99 3.20 5.42
C ILE A 23 5.85 4.68 5.78
N ALA A 24 5.53 4.99 7.04
CA ALA A 24 5.41 6.35 7.55
C ALA A 24 6.73 7.13 7.35
N ALA A 25 7.85 6.51 7.71
CA ALA A 25 9.18 7.08 7.48
C ALA A 25 9.48 7.26 5.99
N SER A 26 9.16 6.27 5.14
CA SER A 26 9.44 6.30 3.70
C SER A 26 8.60 7.35 2.95
N LEU A 27 7.36 7.60 3.40
CA LEU A 27 6.43 8.52 2.75
C LEU A 27 6.35 9.90 3.43
N PHE A 28 7.16 10.12 4.48
CA PHE A 28 7.21 11.35 5.29
C PHE A 28 5.85 11.75 5.87
N ILE A 29 5.12 10.77 6.44
CA ILE A 29 3.81 10.96 7.07
C ILE A 29 3.73 10.25 8.42
N SER A 30 2.68 10.49 9.20
CA SER A 30 2.49 9.78 10.48
C SER A 30 2.02 8.33 10.28
N GLU A 31 2.36 7.44 11.22
CA GLU A 31 1.86 6.06 11.21
C GLU A 31 0.32 6.00 11.26
N LYS A 32 -0.32 6.94 11.95
CA LYS A 32 -1.78 7.09 11.97
C LYS A 32 -2.31 7.37 10.56
N THR A 33 -1.66 8.24 9.81
CA THR A 33 -2.01 8.55 8.41
C THR A 33 -1.84 7.33 7.52
N VAL A 34 -0.77 6.56 7.71
CA VAL A 34 -0.59 5.28 6.99
C VAL A 34 -1.76 4.34 7.27
N LYS A 35 -2.15 4.14 8.53
CA LYS A 35 -3.31 3.28 8.89
C LYS A 35 -4.58 3.72 8.16
N THR A 36 -4.85 5.02 8.10
CA THR A 36 -6.00 5.55 7.34
C THR A 36 -5.92 5.20 5.86
N HIS A 37 -4.76 5.37 5.23
CA HIS A 37 -4.57 5.00 3.81
C HIS A 37 -4.71 3.49 3.60
N VAL A 38 -4.20 2.65 4.50
CA VAL A 38 -4.34 1.18 4.44
C VAL A 38 -5.82 0.79 4.53
N SER A 39 -6.58 1.32 5.49
CA SER A 39 -8.01 1.01 5.62
C SER A 39 -8.81 1.42 4.37
N ASN A 40 -8.54 2.61 3.83
CA ASN A 40 -9.21 3.10 2.62
C ASN A 40 -8.83 2.30 1.38
N LEU A 41 -7.55 1.95 1.23
CA LEU A 41 -7.03 1.08 0.18
C LEU A 41 -7.73 -0.29 0.23
N LEU A 42 -7.76 -0.94 1.38
CA LEU A 42 -8.39 -2.26 1.57
C LEU A 42 -9.88 -2.21 1.24
N SER A 43 -10.59 -1.20 1.74
CA SER A 43 -12.01 -1.00 1.44
C SER A 43 -12.26 -0.81 -0.06
N LYS A 44 -11.44 0.00 -0.75
CA LYS A 44 -11.54 0.22 -2.19
C LYS A 44 -11.25 -1.03 -3.03
N LEU A 45 -10.37 -1.90 -2.55
CA LEU A 45 -10.00 -3.15 -3.21
C LEU A 45 -10.90 -4.33 -2.78
N GLY A 46 -11.77 -4.15 -1.80
CA GLY A 46 -12.60 -5.22 -1.23
C GLY A 46 -11.78 -6.29 -0.49
N LEU A 47 -10.65 -5.90 0.09
CA LEU A 47 -9.72 -6.82 0.77
C LEU A 47 -9.83 -6.68 2.29
N SER A 48 -9.57 -7.77 3.00
CA SER A 48 -9.71 -7.84 4.45
C SER A 48 -8.43 -7.47 5.20
N ASP A 49 -7.27 -7.69 4.59
CA ASP A 49 -5.98 -7.48 5.26
C ASP A 49 -4.85 -7.10 4.29
N ARG A 50 -3.74 -6.64 4.89
CA ARG A 50 -2.56 -6.17 4.16
C ARG A 50 -1.84 -7.27 3.36
N THR A 51 -1.95 -8.54 3.76
CA THR A 51 -1.35 -9.66 3.03
C THR A 51 -2.11 -9.88 1.74
N GLN A 52 -3.44 -9.80 1.78
CA GLN A 52 -4.26 -9.79 0.57
C GLN A 52 -3.91 -8.60 -0.33
N ALA A 53 -3.68 -7.41 0.22
CA ALA A 53 -3.25 -6.24 -0.57
C ALA A 53 -1.90 -6.47 -1.26
N ALA A 54 -0.92 -7.04 -0.56
CA ALA A 54 0.37 -7.40 -1.14
C ALA A 54 0.21 -8.39 -2.31
N LEU A 55 -0.56 -9.47 -2.10
CA LEU A 55 -0.84 -10.47 -3.13
C LEU A 55 -1.59 -9.88 -4.32
N PHE A 56 -2.55 -8.99 -4.07
CA PHE A 56 -3.28 -8.27 -5.11
C PHE A 56 -2.32 -7.46 -5.99
N ALA A 57 -1.44 -6.66 -5.38
CA ALA A 57 -0.48 -5.86 -6.12
C ALA A 57 0.49 -6.70 -6.96
N VAL A 58 0.96 -7.84 -6.44
CA VAL A 58 1.79 -8.80 -7.20
C VAL A 58 1.01 -9.38 -8.38
N LYS A 59 -0.21 -9.87 -8.16
CA LYS A 59 -1.06 -10.46 -9.21
C LYS A 59 -1.40 -9.48 -10.34
N HIS A 60 -1.56 -8.20 -10.01
CA HIS A 60 -1.91 -7.15 -10.97
C HIS A 60 -0.71 -6.38 -11.53
N GLY A 61 0.53 -6.78 -11.21
CA GLY A 61 1.73 -6.09 -11.71
C GLY A 61 1.87 -4.65 -11.19
N LEU A 62 1.28 -4.34 -10.03
CA LEU A 62 1.31 -3.02 -9.39
C LEU A 62 2.53 -2.81 -8.48
N GLN A 63 3.39 -3.82 -8.36
CA GLN A 63 4.71 -3.67 -7.76
C GLN A 63 5.51 -2.73 -8.65
N GLN A 64 6.10 -1.68 -8.10
CA GLN A 64 7.03 -0.87 -8.88
C GLN A 64 8.24 -1.72 -9.20
N ASN A 65 8.29 -2.09 -10.47
CA ASN A 65 9.46 -2.56 -11.14
C ASN A 65 10.34 -1.32 -11.34
N ASP A 66 11.26 -1.08 -10.41
CA ASP A 66 12.48 -0.34 -10.70
C ASP A 66 13.16 -1.02 -11.91
N GLY A 67 13.43 -0.23 -12.95
CA GLY A 67 14.45 -0.51 -13.96
C GLY A 67 14.36 -1.84 -14.72
N ARG A 68 13.62 -1.83 -15.83
CA ARG A 68 14.21 -2.28 -17.10
C ARG A 68 14.32 -1.08 -18.01
#